data_AF-A0A2N2HN25-F1
#
_entry.id   AF-A0A2N2HN25-F1
#
_cell.length_a   1.000
_cell.length_b   1.000
_cell.length_c   1.000
_cell.angle_alpha   90.00
_cell.angle_beta   90.00
_cell.angle_gamma   90.00
#
_symmetry.space_group_name_H-M   'P 1'
#
loop_
_entity.id
_entity.type
_entity.pdbx_description
1 polymer ?
#
loop_
_entity_poly.entity_id
_entity_poly.type
_entity_poly.pdbx_seq_one_letter_code
_entity_poly.pdbx_strand_id
1 'polypeptide(L)'
;MIKKSSKIKTVCLLAFLFLSSFTVFPPMDVLAAPPVGADMVYMTEQYPPFNYKENGRLEGIAVYLLEEMMKKADIDFSRDRIRLTSWTTAYRAALNKKNTVLFSTTRTPEREKLFQWVGPIAPTKIVLIARKDRALKINAFDDLKGLKIAALRDDIGEQLLARGGIKGKGVTVRKKAEDVIRLLEAGTVDAWAYEETAGLWLVKHVAADPGNFESVYRLGEGELYYAVSRNTSKKVVQKMQDALNDLKREKTREGFSVYEDIVDHYLKPRYVKDRVTDEQVMQLVDRTAKDLAGDAAATIRRINAGEHPYRDGKNPAFYVFLYDTSVTMIAHAANIKTVGRNFKGKTDVDGKAFRDEIVGKALKNGSGWEDYVYTNPGESGLYFKTTYFKAAKGSDGRTYVVCAGKFKEKPGP
;
A
#
# COMPACT_ATOMS: atom_id res chain seq x y z
N MET A 1 -101.68 -39.45 21.13
CA MET A 1 -102.11 -38.45 20.14
C MET A 1 -101.82 -37.05 20.68
N ILE A 2 -101.11 -36.22 19.91
CA ILE A 2 -101.23 -34.74 19.85
C ILE A 2 -100.87 -33.89 21.10
N LYS A 3 -99.83 -33.07 20.88
CA LYS A 3 -99.53 -31.66 21.26
C LYS A 3 -99.84 -31.18 22.70
N LYS A 4 -98.82 -30.77 23.46
CA LYS A 4 -98.07 -29.47 23.47
C LYS A 4 -98.85 -28.29 24.05
N SER A 5 -98.42 -27.82 25.23
CA SER A 5 -98.01 -26.43 25.50
C SER A 5 -97.43 -26.32 26.93
N SER A 6 -96.21 -25.81 27.08
CA SER A 6 -95.49 -25.59 28.35
C SER A 6 -95.14 -24.10 28.43
N LYS A 7 -95.44 -23.40 29.55
CA LYS A 7 -94.69 -23.25 30.82
C LYS A 7 -93.38 -22.46 30.69
N ILE A 8 -93.37 -21.21 31.17
CA ILE A 8 -92.94 -20.73 32.51
C ILE A 8 -91.43 -20.41 32.59
N LYS A 9 -91.18 -19.09 32.63
CA LYS A 9 -90.26 -18.29 33.47
C LYS A 9 -88.89 -18.85 33.89
N THR A 10 -87.87 -18.20 33.31
CA THR A 10 -86.65 -17.62 33.93
C THR A 10 -85.93 -18.40 35.02
N VAL A 11 -84.78 -18.98 34.66
CA VAL A 11 -83.69 -19.39 35.57
C VAL A 11 -82.35 -19.00 34.94
N CYS A 12 -81.50 -18.30 35.71
CA CYS A 12 -80.10 -18.05 35.38
C CYS A 12 -79.28 -19.35 35.48
N LEU A 13 -78.50 -19.68 34.45
CA LEU A 13 -77.52 -20.77 34.49
C LEU A 13 -76.15 -20.26 34.06
N LEU A 14 -75.16 -20.45 34.94
CA LEU A 14 -73.74 -20.22 34.69
C LEU A 14 -73.26 -21.06 33.49
N ALA A 15 -72.55 -20.43 32.55
CA ALA A 15 -71.78 -21.11 31.53
C ALA A 15 -70.30 -21.17 31.94
N PHE A 16 -69.76 -22.38 32.09
CA PHE A 16 -68.34 -22.66 32.21
C PHE A 16 -67.63 -22.27 30.89
N LEU A 17 -66.73 -21.30 30.93
CA LEU A 17 -65.77 -21.00 29.86
C LEU A 17 -64.44 -21.66 30.20
N PHE A 18 -64.09 -22.72 29.47
CA PHE A 18 -62.73 -23.28 29.43
C PHE A 18 -61.79 -22.21 28.82
N LEU A 19 -61.03 -21.50 29.66
CA LEU A 19 -59.87 -20.71 29.19
C LEU A 19 -58.70 -21.68 28.96
N SER A 20 -58.48 -22.07 27.70
CA SER A 20 -57.19 -22.60 27.27
C SER A 20 -56.14 -21.49 27.42
N SER A 21 -55.31 -21.59 28.45
CA SER A 21 -54.11 -20.73 28.57
C SER A 21 -53.15 -21.09 27.45
N PHE A 22 -53.26 -20.39 26.31
CA PHE A 22 -52.14 -20.26 25.39
C PHE A 22 -51.07 -19.43 26.10
N THR A 23 -50.02 -20.08 26.57
CA THR A 23 -48.77 -19.42 26.95
C THR A 23 -48.20 -18.79 25.68
N VAL A 24 -48.49 -17.51 25.48
CA VAL A 24 -47.80 -16.68 24.49
C VAL A 24 -46.37 -16.54 25.00
N PHE A 25 -45.46 -17.39 24.51
CA PHE A 25 -44.04 -17.14 24.67
C PHE A 25 -43.76 -15.80 23.96
N PRO A 26 -43.19 -14.80 24.66
CA PRO A 26 -42.73 -13.60 23.97
C PRO A 26 -41.75 -14.03 22.87
N PRO A 27 -41.74 -13.36 21.71
CA PRO A 27 -40.74 -13.64 20.70
C PRO A 27 -39.37 -13.56 21.38
N MET A 28 -38.56 -14.61 21.27
CA MET A 28 -37.15 -14.52 21.63
C MET A 28 -36.60 -13.34 20.85
N ASP A 29 -36.21 -12.28 21.56
CA ASP A 29 -35.36 -11.25 21.01
C ASP A 29 -34.10 -11.98 20.51
N VAL A 30 -34.04 -12.20 19.20
CA VAL A 30 -32.82 -12.62 18.53
C VAL A 30 -31.88 -11.43 18.70
N LEU A 31 -31.08 -11.46 19.77
CA LEU A 31 -29.96 -10.54 19.97
C LEU A 31 -29.19 -10.49 18.65
N ALA A 32 -29.30 -9.35 17.97
CA ALA A 32 -28.58 -9.13 16.72
C ALA A 32 -27.11 -9.47 16.98
N ALA A 33 -26.54 -10.33 16.14
CA ALA A 33 -25.13 -10.67 16.26
C ALA A 33 -24.33 -9.36 16.30
N PRO A 34 -23.34 -9.23 17.21
CA PRO A 34 -22.58 -8.00 17.32
C PRO A 34 -22.00 -7.61 15.94
N PRO A 35 -21.90 -6.30 15.64
CA PRO A 35 -21.40 -5.84 14.35
C PRO A 35 -20.07 -6.51 14.03
N VAL A 36 -19.89 -6.91 12.78
CA VAL A 36 -18.68 -7.59 12.31
C VAL A 36 -17.46 -6.72 12.64
N GLY A 37 -16.59 -7.19 13.54
CA GLY A 37 -15.37 -6.48 13.93
C GLY A 37 -15.50 -5.51 15.12
N ALA A 38 -16.64 -5.48 15.82
CA ALA A 38 -16.86 -4.59 16.96
C ALA A 38 -15.82 -4.75 18.09
N ASP A 39 -15.30 -5.96 18.30
CA ASP A 39 -14.32 -6.29 19.35
C ASP A 39 -12.86 -6.33 18.88
N MET A 40 -12.58 -5.79 17.68
CA MET A 40 -11.22 -5.73 17.15
C MET A 40 -10.34 -4.75 17.93
N VAL A 41 -9.12 -5.19 18.23
CA VAL A 41 -8.06 -4.41 18.88
C VAL A 41 -6.96 -4.13 17.86
N TYR A 42 -6.74 -2.85 17.57
CA TYR A 42 -5.75 -2.38 16.61
C TYR A 42 -4.52 -1.91 17.37
N MET A 43 -3.35 -2.48 17.07
CA MET A 43 -2.10 -2.17 17.77
C MET A 43 -0.99 -1.86 16.78
N THR A 44 -0.21 -0.84 17.10
CA THR A 44 0.84 -0.34 16.22
C THR A 44 2.03 0.17 17.04
N GLU A 45 3.11 0.54 16.37
CA GLU A 45 4.31 1.11 16.98
C GLU A 45 4.72 2.43 16.32
N GLN A 46 5.77 3.08 16.82
CA GLN A 46 6.38 4.24 16.16
C GLN A 46 7.25 3.76 14.99
N TYR A 47 6.68 3.71 13.79
CA TYR A 47 7.30 3.18 12.57
C TYR A 47 7.00 4.05 11.32
N PRO A 48 7.56 5.27 11.24
CA PRO A 48 7.37 6.14 10.09
C PRO A 48 8.03 5.58 8.81
N PRO A 49 7.45 5.82 7.63
CA PRO A 49 6.24 6.60 7.37
C PRO A 49 4.96 5.73 7.38
N PHE A 50 5.03 4.49 7.83
CA PHE A 50 3.94 3.53 7.72
C PHE A 50 2.89 3.69 8.82
N ASN A 51 3.31 3.84 10.08
CA ASN A 51 2.42 4.08 11.20
C ASN A 51 3.19 4.79 12.29
N TYR A 52 2.76 5.97 12.69
CA TYR A 52 3.48 6.74 13.69
C TYR A 52 2.59 7.79 14.33
N LYS A 53 3.02 8.36 15.45
CA LYS A 53 2.34 9.51 16.05
C LYS A 53 3.20 10.74 15.89
N GLU A 54 2.60 11.82 15.40
CA GLU A 54 3.23 13.14 15.26
C GLU A 54 2.21 14.21 15.64
N ASN A 55 2.63 15.22 16.39
CA ASN A 55 1.77 16.31 16.88
C ASN A 55 0.47 15.84 17.56
N GLY A 56 0.53 14.73 18.30
CA GLY A 56 -0.63 14.18 19.01
C GLY A 56 -1.57 13.32 18.16
N ARG A 57 -1.36 13.24 16.84
CA ARG A 57 -2.21 12.47 15.90
C ARG A 57 -1.48 11.25 15.37
N LEU A 58 -2.18 10.12 15.25
CA LEU A 58 -1.66 8.95 14.54
C LEU A 58 -1.68 9.23 13.03
N GLU A 59 -0.62 8.89 12.33
CA GLU A 59 -0.36 9.19 10.92
C GLU A 59 0.29 7.97 10.24
N GLY A 60 0.44 8.06 8.92
CA GLY A 60 1.20 7.10 8.12
C GLY A 60 0.33 6.16 7.28
N ILE A 61 0.98 5.57 6.28
CA ILE A 61 0.35 4.78 5.22
C ILE A 61 -0.64 3.73 5.75
N ALA A 62 -0.21 2.92 6.71
CA ALA A 62 -1.02 1.85 7.29
C ALA A 62 -2.13 2.36 8.22
N VAL A 63 -2.05 3.60 8.72
CA VAL A 63 -3.17 4.20 9.47
C VAL A 63 -4.27 4.65 8.52
N TYR A 64 -3.91 5.42 7.48
CA TYR A 64 -4.88 5.92 6.49
C TYR A 64 -5.48 4.80 5.65
N LEU A 65 -4.68 3.80 5.23
CA LEU A 65 -5.22 2.66 4.50
C LEU A 65 -6.23 1.88 5.35
N LEU A 66 -5.97 1.69 6.64
CA LEU A 66 -6.92 0.99 7.50
C LEU A 66 -8.25 1.73 7.59
N GLU A 67 -8.23 3.06 7.75
CA GLU A 67 -9.44 3.86 7.80
C GLU A 67 -10.27 3.76 6.53
N GLU A 68 -9.63 3.92 5.36
CA GLU A 68 -10.31 3.79 4.08
C GLU A 68 -10.82 2.36 3.86
N MET A 69 -10.09 1.34 4.33
CA MET A 69 -10.56 -0.05 4.29
C MET A 69 -11.80 -0.25 5.14
N MET A 70 -11.83 0.29 6.36
CA MET A 70 -12.98 0.16 7.26
C MET A 70 -14.20 0.91 6.72
N LYS A 71 -14.01 2.11 6.18
CA LYS A 71 -15.04 2.88 5.50
C LYS A 71 -15.59 2.14 4.28
N LYS A 72 -14.72 1.61 3.41
CA LYS A 72 -15.11 0.82 2.24
C LYS A 72 -15.83 -0.47 2.62
N ALA A 73 -15.45 -1.07 3.74
CA ALA A 73 -16.08 -2.24 4.30
C ALA A 73 -17.36 -1.93 5.09
N ASP A 74 -17.79 -0.68 5.26
CA ASP A 74 -18.92 -0.33 6.12
C ASP A 74 -18.76 -0.95 7.54
N ILE A 75 -17.58 -0.75 8.13
CA ILE A 75 -17.24 -1.14 9.50
C ILE A 75 -17.00 0.14 10.31
N ASP A 76 -17.72 0.30 11.42
CA ASP A 76 -17.52 1.43 12.33
C ASP A 76 -16.12 1.40 12.95
N PHE A 77 -15.35 2.45 12.66
CA PHE A 77 -13.94 2.56 13.04
C PHE A 77 -13.57 4.02 13.31
N SER A 78 -12.84 4.22 14.41
CA SER A 78 -12.19 5.49 14.74
C SER A 78 -10.71 5.25 15.01
N ARG A 79 -9.87 6.18 14.56
CA ARG A 79 -8.42 6.19 14.77
C ARG A 79 -8.03 6.10 16.25
N ASP A 80 -8.88 6.60 17.15
CA ASP A 80 -8.67 6.53 18.61
C ASP A 80 -8.66 5.11 19.17
N ARG A 81 -9.17 4.14 18.40
CA ARG A 81 -9.13 2.72 18.75
C ARG A 81 -7.75 2.08 18.52
N ILE A 82 -6.85 2.76 17.81
CA ILE A 82 -5.50 2.27 17.54
C ILE A 82 -4.60 2.55 18.74
N ARG A 83 -4.00 1.49 19.27
CA ARG A 83 -3.08 1.55 20.42
C ARG A 83 -1.63 1.59 19.95
N LEU A 84 -0.98 2.73 20.14
CA LEU A 84 0.47 2.88 19.94
C LEU A 84 1.23 2.28 21.13
N THR A 85 2.13 1.33 20.89
CA THR A 85 2.95 0.66 21.90
C THR A 85 4.32 0.25 21.32
N SER A 86 5.08 -0.60 22.01
CA SER A 86 6.30 -1.22 21.44
C SER A 86 5.96 -2.36 20.49
N TRP A 87 6.77 -2.59 19.45
CA TRP A 87 6.66 -3.76 18.56
C TRP A 87 6.41 -5.06 19.32
N THR A 88 7.29 -5.38 20.27
CA THR A 88 7.23 -6.60 21.07
C THR A 88 5.88 -6.78 21.78
N THR A 89 5.32 -5.71 22.35
CA THR A 89 4.02 -5.76 23.02
C THR A 89 2.89 -6.03 22.02
N ALA A 90 2.88 -5.32 20.88
CA ALA A 90 1.85 -5.49 19.87
C ALA A 90 1.93 -6.86 19.17
N TYR A 91 3.15 -7.31 18.83
CA TYR A 91 3.43 -8.62 18.24
C TYR A 91 2.95 -9.76 19.14
N ARG A 92 3.31 -9.75 20.42
CA ARG A 92 2.87 -10.77 21.37
C ARG A 92 1.37 -10.72 21.65
N ALA A 93 0.76 -9.54 21.60
CA ALA A 93 -0.70 -9.44 21.68
C ALA A 93 -1.36 -10.09 20.46
N ALA A 94 -0.88 -9.82 19.24
CA ALA A 94 -1.41 -10.43 18.03
C ALA A 94 -1.24 -11.96 17.98
N LEU A 95 -0.17 -12.50 18.59
CA LEU A 95 0.01 -13.95 18.71
C LEU A 95 -0.99 -14.60 19.68
N ASN A 96 -1.26 -13.94 20.82
CA ASN A 96 -1.88 -14.60 21.97
C ASN A 96 -3.33 -14.16 22.24
N LYS A 97 -3.77 -13.02 21.69
CA LYS A 97 -5.11 -12.47 21.92
C LYS A 97 -5.99 -12.62 20.68
N LYS A 98 -7.28 -12.86 20.90
CA LYS A 98 -8.28 -12.90 19.82
C LYS A 98 -8.47 -11.50 19.23
N ASN A 99 -8.92 -11.44 17.98
CA ASN A 99 -9.37 -10.22 17.31
C ASN A 99 -8.35 -9.06 17.41
N THR A 100 -7.06 -9.37 17.29
CA THR A 100 -5.97 -8.39 17.39
C THR A 100 -5.33 -8.20 16.03
N VAL A 101 -5.17 -6.95 15.61
CA VAL A 101 -4.54 -6.54 14.35
C VAL A 101 -3.26 -5.79 14.67
N LEU A 102 -2.15 -6.29 14.15
CA LEU A 102 -0.84 -5.66 14.19
C LEU A 102 -0.52 -5.03 12.84
N PHE A 103 -0.04 -3.80 12.86
CA PHE A 103 0.24 -3.01 11.66
C PHE A 103 1.61 -3.39 11.09
N SER A 104 1.79 -3.08 9.80
CA SER A 104 3.09 -3.03 9.12
C SER A 104 4.05 -4.17 9.48
N THR A 105 3.56 -5.40 9.45
CA THR A 105 4.35 -6.59 9.76
C THR A 105 4.96 -7.15 8.49
N THR A 106 6.29 -7.30 8.44
CA THR A 106 6.94 -8.04 7.34
C THR A 106 6.47 -9.48 7.35
N ARG A 107 5.85 -9.93 6.26
CA ARG A 107 5.39 -11.31 6.07
C ARG A 107 6.58 -12.20 5.69
N THR A 108 6.79 -13.27 6.45
CA THR A 108 7.91 -14.19 6.27
C THR A 108 7.47 -15.65 6.40
N PRO A 109 8.23 -16.61 5.86
CA PRO A 109 7.91 -18.04 6.02
C PRO A 109 7.71 -18.47 7.48
N GLU A 110 8.47 -17.92 8.43
CA GLU A 110 8.39 -18.23 9.86
C GLU A 110 7.15 -17.62 10.52
N ARG A 111 6.68 -16.48 10.03
CA ARG A 111 5.46 -15.83 10.53
C ARG A 111 4.19 -16.33 9.82
N GLU A 112 4.33 -16.97 8.65
CA GLU A 112 3.22 -17.29 7.75
C GLU A 112 2.06 -18.01 8.47
N LYS A 113 2.39 -19.01 9.29
CA LYS A 113 1.41 -19.82 10.03
C LYS A 113 0.96 -19.20 11.36
N LEU A 114 1.56 -18.08 11.77
CA LEU A 114 1.30 -17.42 13.05
C LEU A 114 0.16 -16.41 12.96
N PHE A 115 -0.18 -15.95 11.75
CA PHE A 115 -1.19 -14.91 11.53
C PHE A 115 -2.09 -15.25 10.35
N GLN A 116 -3.21 -14.54 10.29
CA GLN A 116 -3.94 -14.29 9.05
C GLN A 116 -3.45 -12.95 8.49
N TRP A 117 -3.38 -12.82 7.17
CA TRP A 117 -2.71 -11.68 6.53
C TRP A 117 -3.71 -10.84 5.73
N VAL A 118 -3.64 -9.53 5.91
CA VAL A 118 -4.31 -8.55 5.04
C VAL A 118 -3.27 -7.63 4.45
N GLY A 119 -3.16 -7.56 3.13
CA GLY A 119 -2.13 -6.79 2.45
C GLY A 119 -1.93 -7.16 0.97
N PRO A 120 -0.77 -6.82 0.38
CA PRO A 120 0.32 -6.05 1.00
C PRO A 120 -0.05 -4.58 1.22
N ILE A 121 0.52 -3.95 2.24
CA ILE A 121 0.44 -2.50 2.51
C ILE A 121 1.46 -1.78 1.63
N ALA A 122 2.74 -2.13 1.73
CA ALA A 122 3.82 -1.50 0.96
C ALA A 122 5.05 -2.42 0.94
N PRO A 123 5.93 -2.29 -0.07
CA PRO A 123 7.23 -2.95 -0.04
C PRO A 123 8.11 -2.37 1.08
N THR A 124 9.02 -3.19 1.59
CA THR A 124 9.95 -2.82 2.67
C THR A 124 11.34 -3.40 2.43
N LYS A 125 12.36 -2.69 2.92
CA LYS A 125 13.76 -3.10 2.81
C LYS A 125 14.41 -3.11 4.19
N ILE A 126 15.00 -4.26 4.55
CA ILE A 126 15.69 -4.45 5.81
C ILE A 126 17.19 -4.36 5.57
N VAL A 127 17.85 -3.49 6.32
CA VAL A 127 19.26 -3.12 6.14
C VAL A 127 20.03 -3.21 7.45
N LEU A 128 21.35 -3.10 7.33
CA LEU A 128 22.23 -2.71 8.42
C LEU A 128 22.45 -1.20 8.34
N ILE A 129 22.06 -0.48 9.39
CA ILE A 129 22.35 0.94 9.58
C ILE A 129 23.59 1.05 10.46
N ALA A 130 24.61 1.79 10.02
CA ALA A 130 25.87 1.96 10.75
C ALA A 130 26.33 3.41 10.71
N ARG A 131 27.35 3.73 11.53
CA ARG A 131 28.03 5.02 11.44
C ARG A 131 28.95 5.06 10.22
N LYS A 132 28.96 6.20 9.52
CA LYS A 132 29.80 6.45 8.34
C LYS A 132 31.28 6.40 8.69
N ASP A 133 31.65 6.94 9.84
CA ASP A 133 33.04 6.94 10.33
C ASP A 133 33.62 5.54 10.63
N ARG A 134 32.78 4.50 10.76
CA ARG A 134 33.24 3.10 10.84
C ARG A 134 33.70 2.55 9.50
N ALA A 135 33.27 3.15 8.38
CA ALA A 135 33.61 2.75 7.02
C ALA A 135 33.47 1.23 6.80
N LEU A 136 32.38 0.64 7.30
CA LEU A 136 32.13 -0.80 7.19
C LEU A 136 31.97 -1.21 5.72
N LYS A 137 32.73 -2.23 5.31
CA LYS A 137 32.63 -2.83 3.98
C LYS A 137 32.02 -4.21 4.11
N ILE A 138 30.76 -4.34 3.74
CA ILE A 138 29.99 -5.58 3.85
C ILE A 138 29.51 -5.96 2.45
N ASN A 139 30.06 -7.03 1.88
CA ASN A 139 29.74 -7.49 0.52
C ASN A 139 28.85 -8.74 0.55
N ALA A 140 28.97 -9.55 1.60
CA ALA A 140 28.21 -10.77 1.78
C ALA A 140 27.74 -10.93 3.24
N PHE A 141 26.76 -11.80 3.44
CA PHE A 141 26.21 -12.06 4.78
C PHE A 141 27.28 -12.61 5.76
N ASP A 142 28.26 -13.36 5.26
CA ASP A 142 29.35 -13.89 6.08
C ASP A 142 30.26 -12.81 6.68
N ASP A 143 30.32 -11.62 6.07
CA ASP A 143 31.09 -10.48 6.59
C ASP A 143 30.49 -9.90 7.88
N LEU A 144 29.27 -10.31 8.26
CA LEU A 144 28.64 -9.95 9.53
C LEU A 144 29.26 -10.70 10.71
N LYS A 145 29.99 -11.79 10.46
CA LYS A 145 30.64 -12.57 11.52
C LYS A 145 31.67 -11.71 12.24
N GLY A 146 31.54 -11.62 13.56
CA GLY A 146 32.42 -10.82 14.41
C GLY A 146 31.93 -9.39 14.65
N LEU A 147 30.94 -8.91 13.90
CA LEU A 147 30.28 -7.63 14.20
C LEU A 147 29.33 -7.77 15.39
N LYS A 148 29.21 -6.69 16.17
CA LYS A 148 28.18 -6.53 17.19
C LYS A 148 26.98 -5.83 16.56
N ILE A 149 25.92 -6.58 16.27
CA ILE A 149 24.75 -6.04 15.58
C ILE A 149 23.61 -5.87 16.58
N ALA A 150 22.98 -4.71 16.61
CA ALA A 150 21.76 -4.50 17.38
C ALA A 150 20.51 -4.87 16.58
N ALA A 151 19.46 -5.31 17.26
CA ALA A 151 18.15 -5.54 16.68
C ALA A 151 17.05 -5.27 17.71
N LEU A 152 15.81 -5.05 17.23
CA LEU A 152 14.64 -5.00 18.10
C LEU A 152 14.10 -6.40 18.38
N ARG A 153 13.63 -6.60 19.60
CA ARG A 153 13.09 -7.89 20.06
C ARG A 153 11.85 -8.28 19.27
N ASP A 154 11.84 -9.51 18.77
CA ASP A 154 10.79 -10.14 17.96
C ASP A 154 10.64 -9.50 16.55
N ASP A 155 11.52 -8.58 16.16
CA ASP A 155 11.48 -7.86 14.88
C ASP A 155 12.11 -8.66 13.72
N ILE A 156 11.81 -8.25 12.48
CA ILE A 156 12.37 -8.84 11.27
C ILE A 156 13.91 -8.76 11.24
N GLY A 157 14.52 -7.71 11.77
CA GLY A 157 15.99 -7.60 11.85
C GLY A 157 16.61 -8.73 12.68
N GLU A 158 16.03 -9.04 13.86
CA GLU A 158 16.47 -10.16 14.70
C GLU A 158 16.27 -11.50 13.98
N GLN A 159 15.13 -11.68 13.32
CA GLN A 159 14.80 -12.91 12.60
C GLN A 159 15.75 -13.19 11.43
N LEU A 160 16.09 -12.18 10.61
CA LEU A 160 16.99 -12.35 9.47
C LEU A 160 18.42 -12.66 9.92
N LEU A 161 18.91 -11.99 10.96
CA LEU A 161 20.20 -12.30 11.57
C LEU A 161 20.23 -13.76 12.07
N ALA A 162 19.19 -14.18 12.80
CA ALA A 162 19.11 -15.54 13.34
C ALA A 162 19.03 -16.60 12.24
N ARG A 163 18.26 -16.35 11.16
CA ARG A 163 18.15 -17.25 10.00
C ARG A 163 19.50 -17.47 9.33
N GLY A 164 20.33 -16.43 9.21
CA GLY A 164 21.68 -16.53 8.68
C GLY A 164 22.74 -16.99 9.70
N GLY A 165 22.34 -17.33 10.93
CA GLY A 165 23.23 -17.89 11.95
C GLY A 165 23.91 -16.87 12.88
N ILE A 166 23.62 -15.57 12.75
CA ILE A 166 24.11 -14.53 13.66
C ILE A 166 23.20 -14.47 14.89
N LYS A 167 23.67 -14.97 16.03
CA LYS A 167 22.92 -15.06 17.29
C LYS A 167 23.83 -14.95 18.51
N GLY A 168 23.24 -14.88 19.71
CA GLY A 168 24.00 -14.84 20.96
C GLY A 168 24.83 -13.57 21.10
N LYS A 169 26.14 -13.70 21.38
CA LYS A 169 27.04 -12.54 21.63
C LYS A 169 27.19 -11.59 20.45
N GLY A 170 26.89 -12.03 19.22
CA GLY A 170 26.90 -11.18 18.02
C GLY A 170 25.66 -10.29 17.89
N VAL A 171 24.60 -10.51 18.69
CA VAL A 171 23.35 -9.75 18.60
C VAL A 171 23.00 -9.11 19.93
N THR A 172 22.87 -7.78 19.94
CA THR A 172 22.38 -7.01 21.09
C THR A 172 20.92 -6.65 20.88
N VAL A 173 20.02 -7.29 21.63
CA VAL A 173 18.58 -7.08 21.47
C VAL A 173 18.06 -6.00 22.43
N ARG A 174 17.24 -5.07 21.93
CA ARG A 174 16.53 -4.04 22.71
C ARG A 174 15.04 -4.03 22.37
N LYS A 175 14.23 -3.35 23.17
CA LYS A 175 12.78 -3.20 22.94
C LYS A 175 12.40 -1.85 22.32
N LYS A 176 13.29 -0.87 22.42
CA LYS A 176 13.08 0.51 21.97
C LYS A 176 14.19 0.88 20.99
N ALA A 177 13.83 1.59 19.93
CA ALA A 177 14.78 2.02 18.92
C ALA A 177 15.78 3.05 19.48
N GLU A 178 15.34 3.90 20.38
CA GLU A 178 16.16 4.92 21.04
C GLU A 178 17.34 4.30 21.80
N ASP A 179 17.12 3.13 22.42
CA ASP A 179 18.18 2.39 23.10
C ASP A 179 19.21 1.85 22.10
N VAL A 180 18.77 1.43 20.91
CA VAL A 180 19.68 0.96 19.85
C VAL A 180 20.49 2.11 19.27
N ILE A 181 19.85 3.25 19.01
CA ILE A 181 20.50 4.44 18.46
C ILE A 181 21.61 4.92 19.41
N ARG A 182 21.35 4.99 20.72
CA ARG A 182 22.37 5.33 21.72
C ARG A 182 23.55 4.36 21.72
N LEU A 183 23.31 3.06 21.53
CA LEU A 183 24.38 2.06 21.45
C LEU A 183 25.24 2.24 20.19
N LEU A 184 24.64 2.63 19.06
CA LEU A 184 25.36 2.95 17.84
C LEU A 184 26.22 4.21 18.01
N GLU A 185 25.66 5.28 18.58
CA GLU A 185 26.38 6.52 18.85
C GLU A 185 27.58 6.28 19.77
N ALA A 186 27.39 5.50 20.83
CA ALA A 186 28.45 5.11 21.75
C ALA A 186 29.47 4.12 21.14
N GLY A 187 29.25 3.61 19.92
CA GLY A 187 30.09 2.59 19.29
C GLY A 187 30.08 1.25 20.03
N THR A 188 29.07 0.99 20.88
CA THR A 188 28.93 -0.28 21.61
C THR A 188 28.51 -1.41 20.68
N VAL A 189 27.75 -1.07 19.63
CA VAL A 189 27.36 -1.94 18.52
C VAL A 189 27.84 -1.31 17.21
N ASP A 190 28.19 -2.15 16.25
CA ASP A 190 28.74 -1.74 14.95
C ASP A 190 27.64 -1.35 13.96
N ALA A 191 26.49 -2.01 14.04
CA ALA A 191 25.37 -1.81 13.12
C ALA A 191 24.03 -2.15 13.78
N TRP A 192 22.94 -1.67 13.19
CA TRP A 192 21.56 -1.97 13.57
C TRP A 192 20.82 -2.62 12.40
N ALA A 193 20.33 -3.84 12.63
CA ALA A 193 19.46 -4.54 11.69
C ALA A 193 18.02 -4.07 11.85
N TYR A 194 17.52 -3.30 10.87
CA TYR A 194 16.16 -2.75 10.89
C TYR A 194 15.66 -2.35 9.50
N GLU A 195 14.39 -1.97 9.40
CA GLU A 195 13.86 -1.38 8.18
C GLU A 195 14.49 0.00 7.93
N GLU A 196 14.90 0.24 6.69
CA GLU A 196 15.71 1.39 6.32
C GLU A 196 15.01 2.72 6.59
N THR A 197 13.76 2.87 6.12
CA THR A 197 13.07 4.16 6.14
C THR A 197 12.75 4.59 7.57
N ALA A 198 12.18 3.68 8.35
CA ALA A 198 11.85 3.88 9.76
C ALA A 198 13.12 4.06 10.59
N GLY A 199 14.15 3.25 10.36
CA GLY A 199 15.42 3.34 11.08
C GLY A 199 16.12 4.69 10.87
N LEU A 200 16.25 5.13 9.60
CA LEU A 200 16.87 6.42 9.29
C LEU A 200 16.01 7.60 9.75
N TRP A 201 14.68 7.48 9.71
CA TRP A 201 13.80 8.49 10.31
C TRP A 201 14.04 8.59 11.82
N LEU A 202 14.09 7.46 12.53
CA LEU A 202 14.31 7.46 13.99
C LEU A 202 15.68 8.02 14.35
N VAL A 203 16.72 7.67 13.59
CA VAL A 203 18.05 8.30 13.72
C VAL A 203 17.95 9.81 13.56
N LYS A 204 17.26 10.32 12.53
CA LYS A 204 17.09 11.76 12.31
C LYS A 204 16.45 12.50 13.50
N HIS A 205 15.56 11.83 14.23
CA HIS A 205 14.81 12.45 15.33
C HIS A 205 15.43 12.25 16.71
N VAL A 206 16.28 11.24 16.87
CA VAL A 206 16.80 10.81 18.18
C VAL A 206 18.30 11.02 18.31
N ALA A 207 19.06 10.78 17.24
CA ALA A 207 20.52 10.87 17.29
C ALA A 207 20.99 12.34 17.39
N ALA A 208 22.09 12.56 18.10
CA ALA A 208 22.74 13.85 18.21
C ALA A 208 23.41 14.29 16.89
N ASP A 209 24.00 13.33 16.16
CA ASP A 209 24.56 13.56 14.82
C ASP A 209 23.94 12.58 13.79
N PRO A 210 22.72 12.87 13.31
CA PRO A 210 22.06 12.00 12.34
C PRO A 210 22.77 11.95 10.98
N GLY A 211 23.64 12.93 10.67
CA GLY A 211 24.39 12.99 9.43
C GLY A 211 25.46 11.90 9.32
N ASN A 212 25.90 11.35 10.45
CA ASN A 212 26.91 10.30 10.54
C ASN A 212 26.36 8.89 10.36
N PHE A 213 25.11 8.69 9.92
CA PHE A 213 24.54 7.35 9.74
C PHE A 213 24.22 7.03 8.29
N GLU A 214 24.38 5.76 7.91
CA GLU A 214 24.06 5.25 6.58
C GLU A 214 23.64 3.77 6.59
N SER A 215 22.93 3.36 5.54
CA SER A 215 22.66 1.95 5.25
C SER A 215 23.88 1.32 4.57
N VAL A 216 24.49 0.31 5.20
CA VAL A 216 25.74 -0.33 4.71
C VAL A 216 25.54 -1.70 4.06
N TYR A 217 24.42 -2.37 4.30
CA TYR A 217 24.14 -3.70 3.73
C TYR A 217 22.64 -4.00 3.70
N ARG A 218 22.16 -4.70 2.67
CA ARG A 218 20.76 -5.16 2.59
C ARG A 218 20.66 -6.59 3.11
N LEU A 219 19.98 -6.77 4.25
CA LEU A 219 19.70 -8.09 4.83
C LEU A 219 18.58 -8.82 4.09
N GLY A 220 17.61 -8.08 3.56
CA GLY A 220 16.49 -8.64 2.84
C GLY A 220 15.48 -7.58 2.42
N GLU A 221 14.45 -8.05 1.74
CA GLU A 221 13.32 -7.25 1.31
C GLU A 221 12.04 -8.07 1.45
N GLY A 222 10.91 -7.39 1.44
CA GLY A 222 9.61 -8.03 1.52
C GLY A 222 8.50 -7.02 1.42
N GLU A 223 7.35 -7.40 1.97
CA GLU A 223 6.16 -6.56 1.98
C GLU A 223 5.58 -6.51 3.40
N LEU A 224 5.05 -5.35 3.74
CA LEU A 224 4.36 -5.10 5.01
C LEU A 224 2.89 -5.51 4.88
N TYR A 225 2.34 -6.10 5.93
CA TYR A 225 0.94 -6.53 6.00
C TYR A 225 0.32 -6.13 7.34
N TYR A 226 -1.00 -6.11 7.42
CA TYR A 226 -1.66 -6.24 8.71
C TYR A 226 -1.64 -7.71 9.12
N ALA A 227 -0.97 -8.00 10.23
CA ALA A 227 -0.97 -9.33 10.84
C ALA A 227 -2.18 -9.44 11.79
N VAL A 228 -3.14 -10.26 11.41
CA VAL A 228 -4.38 -10.49 12.15
C VAL A 228 -4.27 -11.79 12.93
N SER A 229 -4.68 -11.79 14.21
CA SER A 229 -4.54 -12.98 15.05
C SER A 229 -5.32 -14.17 14.49
N ARG A 230 -4.79 -15.39 14.66
CA ARG A 230 -5.35 -16.62 14.08
C ARG A 230 -6.79 -16.91 14.47
N ASN A 231 -7.19 -16.41 15.64
CA ASN A 231 -8.51 -16.62 16.21
C ASN A 231 -9.53 -15.56 15.79
N THR A 232 -9.23 -14.78 14.75
CA THR A 232 -10.15 -13.82 14.14
C THR A 232 -10.99 -14.52 13.07
N SER A 233 -12.27 -14.15 12.96
CA SER A 233 -13.15 -14.70 11.92
C SER A 233 -12.58 -14.47 10.52
N LYS A 234 -12.46 -15.55 9.71
CA LYS A 234 -12.01 -15.47 8.32
C LYS A 234 -12.86 -14.50 7.49
N LYS A 235 -14.15 -14.35 7.82
CA LYS A 235 -15.04 -13.41 7.15
C LYS A 235 -14.60 -11.95 7.36
N VAL A 236 -14.13 -11.60 8.55
CA VAL A 236 -13.59 -10.25 8.84
C VAL A 236 -12.31 -10.02 8.04
N VAL A 237 -11.39 -10.98 8.07
CA VAL A 237 -10.12 -10.90 7.34
C VAL A 237 -10.34 -10.76 5.84
N GLN A 238 -11.23 -11.57 5.27
CA GLN A 238 -11.57 -11.49 3.85
C GLN A 238 -12.20 -10.14 3.50
N LYS A 239 -13.14 -9.64 4.32
CA LYS A 239 -13.76 -8.32 4.10
C LYS A 239 -12.73 -7.19 4.12
N MET A 240 -11.75 -7.25 5.01
CA MET A 240 -10.63 -6.30 5.04
C MET A 240 -9.75 -6.43 3.78
N GLN A 241 -9.43 -7.65 3.35
CA GLN A 241 -8.63 -7.88 2.14
C GLN A 241 -9.35 -7.40 0.88
N ASP A 242 -10.64 -7.67 0.73
CA ASP A 242 -11.45 -7.23 -0.40
C ASP A 242 -11.52 -5.70 -0.45
N ALA A 243 -11.74 -5.05 0.69
CA ALA A 243 -11.69 -3.59 0.80
C ALA A 243 -10.33 -3.03 0.34
N LEU A 244 -9.21 -3.61 0.79
CA LEU A 244 -7.88 -3.18 0.33
C LEU A 244 -7.68 -3.40 -1.17
N ASN A 245 -8.13 -4.54 -1.71
CA ASN A 245 -8.06 -4.83 -3.14
C ASN A 245 -8.85 -3.81 -3.96
N ASP A 246 -9.99 -3.37 -3.45
CA ASP A 246 -10.81 -2.34 -4.09
C ASP A 246 -10.11 -0.98 -4.03
N LEU A 247 -9.55 -0.59 -2.88
CA LEU A 247 -8.77 0.65 -2.75
C LEU A 247 -7.54 0.69 -3.66
N LYS A 248 -6.99 -0.46 -4.06
CA LYS A 248 -5.90 -0.56 -5.03
C LYS A 248 -6.38 -0.47 -6.48
N ARG A 249 -7.49 -1.12 -6.78
CA ARG A 249 -8.01 -1.31 -8.15
C ARG A 249 -8.87 -0.15 -8.64
N GLU A 250 -9.67 0.44 -7.75
CA GLU A 250 -10.55 1.54 -8.07
C GLU A 250 -9.73 2.81 -8.25
N LYS A 251 -9.77 3.33 -9.48
CA LYS A 251 -9.11 4.59 -9.83
C LYS A 251 -10.12 5.72 -9.73
N THR A 252 -9.70 6.83 -9.13
CA THR A 252 -10.44 8.09 -9.07
C THR A 252 -10.67 8.65 -10.47
N ARG A 253 -11.42 9.75 -10.52
CA ARG A 253 -11.53 10.61 -11.70
C ARG A 253 -10.19 11.22 -12.14
N GLU A 254 -9.09 10.99 -11.44
CA GLU A 254 -7.76 11.46 -11.85
C GLU A 254 -6.87 10.34 -12.37
N GLY A 255 -7.27 9.08 -12.17
CA GLY A 255 -6.61 7.90 -12.74
C GLY A 255 -5.72 7.15 -11.75
N PHE A 256 -5.59 7.69 -10.53
CA PHE A 256 -4.90 7.09 -9.39
C PHE A 256 -5.90 6.43 -8.46
N SER A 257 -5.49 5.41 -7.70
CA SER A 257 -6.32 4.81 -6.67
C SER A 257 -6.15 5.52 -5.33
N VAL A 258 -7.08 5.31 -4.40
CA VAL A 258 -6.95 5.82 -3.02
C VAL A 258 -5.69 5.25 -2.36
N TYR A 259 -5.36 3.99 -2.67
CA TYR A 259 -4.11 3.38 -2.23
C TYR A 259 -2.88 4.15 -2.74
N GLU A 260 -2.85 4.48 -4.03
CA GLU A 260 -1.74 5.24 -4.61
C GLU A 260 -1.66 6.62 -3.96
N ASP A 261 -2.76 7.36 -3.86
CA ASP A 261 -2.80 8.69 -3.22
C ASP A 261 -2.21 8.68 -1.80
N ILE A 262 -2.59 7.70 -0.97
CA ILE A 262 -2.05 7.55 0.38
C ILE A 262 -0.55 7.20 0.33
N VAL A 263 -0.15 6.18 -0.42
CA VAL A 263 1.23 5.71 -0.42
C VAL A 263 2.18 6.77 -0.99
N ASP A 264 1.74 7.46 -2.04
CA ASP A 264 2.49 8.45 -2.79
C ASP A 264 2.79 9.70 -1.95
N HIS A 265 1.95 10.01 -0.97
CA HIS A 265 2.21 11.08 -0.01
C HIS A 265 3.40 10.79 0.92
N TYR A 266 3.70 9.52 1.19
CA TYR A 266 4.60 9.11 2.26
C TYR A 266 5.90 8.46 1.80
N LEU A 267 5.89 7.76 0.66
CA LEU A 267 7.08 7.05 0.19
C LEU A 267 7.94 7.93 -0.71
N LYS A 268 9.25 7.80 -0.57
CA LYS A 268 10.19 8.41 -1.52
C LYS A 268 10.17 7.64 -2.85
N PRO A 269 10.35 8.33 -3.99
CA PRO A 269 10.53 7.66 -5.27
C PRO A 269 11.80 6.80 -5.26
N ARG A 270 11.73 5.63 -5.90
CA ARG A 270 12.84 4.67 -6.01
C ARG A 270 13.33 4.54 -7.45
N TYR A 271 14.60 4.18 -7.60
CA TYR A 271 15.15 3.73 -8.87
C TYR A 271 14.91 2.24 -9.05
N VAL A 272 14.57 1.81 -10.26
CA VAL A 272 14.38 0.40 -10.63
C VAL A 272 15.09 0.12 -11.94
N LYS A 273 15.72 -1.05 -12.00
CA LYS A 273 16.34 -1.56 -13.22
C LYS A 273 15.28 -1.96 -14.25
N ASP A 274 15.00 -1.07 -15.19
CA ASP A 274 14.18 -1.37 -16.36
C ASP A 274 15.03 -2.01 -17.45
N ARG A 275 14.49 -3.03 -18.13
CA ARG A 275 15.18 -3.72 -19.22
C ARG A 275 14.99 -3.03 -20.57
N VAL A 276 14.12 -2.02 -20.63
CA VAL A 276 13.85 -1.24 -21.83
C VAL A 276 14.96 -0.23 -22.08
N THR A 277 15.52 -0.22 -23.29
CA THR A 277 16.55 0.76 -23.69
C THR A 277 15.94 2.05 -24.23
N ASP A 278 16.72 3.13 -24.27
CA ASP A 278 16.24 4.42 -24.82
C ASP A 278 15.86 4.28 -26.30
N GLU A 279 16.62 3.49 -27.06
CA GLU A 279 16.33 3.19 -28.46
C GLU A 279 14.98 2.49 -28.62
N GLN A 280 14.65 1.53 -27.76
CA GLN A 280 13.36 0.84 -27.80
C GLN A 280 12.20 1.81 -27.53
N VAL A 281 12.35 2.72 -26.56
CA VAL A 281 11.36 3.77 -26.28
C VAL A 281 11.17 4.67 -27.50
N MET A 282 12.26 5.18 -28.06
CA MET A 282 12.22 6.07 -29.23
C MET A 282 11.58 5.39 -30.44
N GLN A 283 11.94 4.12 -30.72
CA GLN A 283 11.36 3.34 -31.81
C GLN A 283 9.84 3.16 -31.65
N LEU A 284 9.35 2.92 -30.43
CA LEU A 284 7.92 2.79 -30.17
C LEU A 284 7.18 4.11 -30.41
N VAL A 285 7.76 5.24 -29.98
CA VAL A 285 7.21 6.58 -30.22
C VAL A 285 7.20 6.91 -31.71
N ASP A 286 8.29 6.65 -32.43
CA ASP A 286 8.40 6.93 -33.86
C ASP A 286 7.46 6.08 -34.70
N ARG A 287 7.33 4.78 -34.37
CA ARG A 287 6.33 3.91 -34.99
C ARG A 287 4.92 4.47 -34.76
N THR A 288 4.58 4.81 -33.51
CA THR A 288 3.24 5.31 -33.17
C THR A 288 2.94 6.64 -33.89
N ALA A 289 3.93 7.53 -34.02
CA ALA A 289 3.78 8.77 -34.77
C ALA A 289 3.48 8.49 -36.26
N LYS A 290 4.14 7.49 -36.86
CA LYS A 290 3.85 7.04 -38.23
C LYS A 290 2.45 6.44 -38.37
N ASP A 291 2.04 5.63 -37.40
CA ASP A 291 0.71 4.99 -37.40
C ASP A 291 -0.41 6.05 -37.28
N LEU A 292 -0.21 7.08 -36.43
CA LEU A 292 -1.13 8.23 -36.33
C LEU A 292 -1.23 9.03 -37.64
N ALA A 293 -0.10 9.23 -38.34
CA ALA A 293 -0.08 9.93 -39.62
C ALA A 293 -0.80 9.17 -40.74
N GLY A 294 -0.82 7.83 -40.66
CA GLY A 294 -1.56 6.98 -41.61
C GLY A 294 -3.06 6.88 -41.30
N ASP A 295 -3.41 6.54 -40.05
CA ASP A 295 -4.80 6.45 -39.58
C ASP A 295 -4.89 6.77 -38.08
N ALA A 296 -5.12 8.04 -37.74
CA ALA A 296 -5.22 8.50 -36.36
C ALA A 296 -6.34 7.79 -35.59
N ALA A 297 -7.51 7.63 -36.20
CA ALA A 297 -8.68 7.08 -35.54
C ALA A 297 -8.50 5.59 -35.20
N ALA A 298 -8.00 4.79 -36.14
CA ALA A 298 -7.68 3.38 -35.86
C ALA A 298 -6.55 3.25 -34.84
N THR A 299 -5.50 4.04 -34.96
CA THR A 299 -4.36 4.01 -34.04
C THR A 299 -4.78 4.32 -32.60
N ILE A 300 -5.55 5.38 -32.37
CA ILE A 300 -6.08 5.75 -31.04
C ILE A 300 -6.93 4.61 -30.45
N ARG A 301 -7.80 3.97 -31.25
CA ARG A 301 -8.60 2.82 -30.78
C ARG A 301 -7.71 1.65 -30.33
N ARG A 302 -6.69 1.30 -31.11
CA ARG A 302 -5.78 0.19 -30.82
C ARG A 302 -4.89 0.47 -29.60
N ILE A 303 -4.42 1.72 -29.44
CA ILE A 303 -3.72 2.16 -28.22
C ILE A 303 -4.65 1.94 -27.02
N ASN A 304 -5.89 2.44 -27.08
CA ASN A 304 -6.85 2.34 -25.98
C ASN A 304 -7.31 0.90 -25.67
N ALA A 305 -7.25 0.00 -26.64
CA ALA A 305 -7.46 -1.43 -26.44
C ALA A 305 -6.23 -2.13 -25.80
N GLY A 306 -5.10 -1.43 -25.65
CA GLY A 306 -3.88 -2.00 -25.10
C GLY A 306 -3.23 -3.03 -26.02
N GLU A 307 -3.42 -2.90 -27.34
CA GLU A 307 -2.88 -3.84 -28.31
C GLU A 307 -1.35 -3.72 -28.45
N HIS A 308 -0.69 -4.82 -28.78
CA HIS A 308 0.70 -4.79 -29.22
C HIS A 308 0.81 -4.04 -30.57
N PRO A 309 1.81 -3.16 -30.78
CA PRO A 309 2.98 -2.90 -29.93
C PRO A 309 2.79 -1.77 -28.90
N TYR A 310 1.61 -1.16 -28.81
CA TYR A 310 1.36 0.02 -27.96
C TYR A 310 1.36 -0.30 -26.47
N ARG A 311 1.20 -1.56 -26.09
CA ARG A 311 1.46 -2.07 -24.75
C ARG A 311 2.21 -3.39 -24.87
N ASP A 312 3.32 -3.50 -24.15
CA ASP A 312 4.07 -4.73 -24.07
C ASP A 312 3.40 -5.68 -23.05
N GLY A 313 3.13 -6.92 -23.48
CA GLY A 313 2.49 -7.93 -22.63
C GLY A 313 3.43 -8.58 -21.60
N LYS A 314 4.76 -8.54 -21.84
CA LYS A 314 5.81 -9.06 -20.94
C LYS A 314 6.32 -7.99 -20.00
N ASN A 315 6.35 -6.73 -20.43
CA ASN A 315 6.67 -5.57 -19.61
C ASN A 315 5.49 -4.57 -19.62
N PRO A 316 4.48 -4.74 -18.75
CA PRO A 316 3.32 -3.87 -18.69
C PRO A 316 3.62 -2.39 -18.37
N ALA A 317 4.84 -2.06 -17.93
CA ALA A 317 5.31 -0.69 -17.73
C ALA A 317 5.72 0.00 -19.04
N PHE A 318 5.96 -0.75 -20.11
CA PHE A 318 6.32 -0.24 -21.43
C PHE A 318 5.07 -0.10 -22.31
N TYR A 319 4.57 1.12 -22.40
CA TYR A 319 3.32 1.44 -23.09
C TYR A 319 3.29 2.86 -23.65
N VAL A 320 2.40 3.07 -24.61
CA VAL A 320 2.12 4.35 -25.28
C VAL A 320 1.00 5.11 -24.57
N PHE A 321 1.13 6.43 -24.53
CA PHE A 321 0.06 7.38 -24.20
C PHE A 321 0.18 8.65 -25.05
N LEU A 322 -0.94 9.32 -25.28
CA LEU A 322 -1.06 10.48 -26.17
C LEU A 322 -1.70 11.65 -25.43
N TYR A 323 -1.12 12.84 -25.56
CA TYR A 323 -1.79 14.10 -25.22
C TYR A 323 -2.18 14.88 -26.47
N ASP A 324 -3.19 15.73 -26.36
CA ASP A 324 -3.36 16.87 -27.25
C ASP A 324 -2.58 18.09 -26.75
N THR A 325 -2.66 19.18 -27.51
CA THR A 325 -1.99 20.45 -27.19
C THR A 325 -2.52 21.16 -25.94
N SER A 326 -3.66 20.74 -25.41
CA SER A 326 -4.28 21.27 -24.19
C SER A 326 -3.94 20.45 -22.94
N VAL A 327 -3.04 19.47 -23.06
CA VAL A 327 -2.70 18.50 -21.99
C VAL A 327 -3.90 17.58 -21.65
N THR A 328 -4.78 17.34 -22.63
CA THR A 328 -5.85 16.34 -22.51
C THR A 328 -5.34 14.99 -22.98
N MET A 329 -5.57 13.95 -22.17
CA MET A 329 -5.19 12.58 -22.51
C MET A 329 -6.10 12.04 -23.61
N ILE A 330 -5.55 11.78 -24.81
CA ILE A 330 -6.32 11.28 -25.96
C ILE A 330 -6.32 9.75 -26.02
N ALA A 331 -5.22 9.12 -25.62
CA ALA A 331 -5.12 7.66 -25.58
C ALA A 331 -4.14 7.22 -24.49
N HIS A 332 -4.38 6.06 -23.87
CA HIS A 332 -3.47 5.51 -22.86
C HIS A 332 -3.56 3.99 -22.81
N ALA A 333 -2.51 3.29 -23.25
CA ALA A 333 -2.58 1.85 -23.46
C ALA A 333 -2.64 1.01 -22.18
N ALA A 334 -2.13 1.52 -21.05
CA ALA A 334 -2.22 0.84 -19.76
C ALA A 334 -3.36 1.32 -18.83
N ASN A 335 -3.95 2.50 -19.04
CA ASN A 335 -4.92 3.11 -18.12
C ASN A 335 -5.98 3.92 -18.86
N ILE A 336 -6.90 3.20 -19.50
CA ILE A 336 -8.01 3.77 -20.29
C ILE A 336 -8.88 4.77 -19.53
N LYS A 337 -8.96 4.65 -18.20
CA LYS A 337 -9.76 5.55 -17.36
C LYS A 337 -9.28 7.01 -17.42
N THR A 338 -8.03 7.25 -17.81
CA THR A 338 -7.46 8.60 -17.93
C THR A 338 -7.85 9.35 -19.20
N VAL A 339 -8.33 8.63 -20.22
CA VAL A 339 -8.66 9.20 -21.54
C VAL A 339 -9.84 10.18 -21.45
N GLY A 340 -9.73 11.29 -22.17
CA GLY A 340 -10.68 12.42 -22.18
C GLY A 340 -10.48 13.42 -21.05
N ARG A 341 -9.54 13.19 -20.13
CA ARG A 341 -9.30 14.07 -18.98
C ARG A 341 -8.21 15.08 -19.30
N ASN A 342 -8.42 16.31 -18.84
CA ASN A 342 -7.42 17.36 -18.89
C ASN A 342 -6.54 17.32 -17.63
N PHE A 343 -5.22 17.31 -17.83
CA PHE A 343 -4.23 17.25 -16.76
C PHE A 343 -3.42 18.54 -16.58
N LYS A 344 -3.84 19.64 -17.22
CA LYS A 344 -3.14 20.92 -17.16
C LYS A 344 -2.97 21.39 -15.71
N GLY A 345 -1.75 21.75 -15.34
CA GLY A 345 -1.38 22.21 -14.02
C GLY A 345 -1.34 21.14 -12.93
N LYS A 346 -1.60 19.87 -13.26
CA LYS A 346 -1.51 18.76 -12.28
C LYS A 346 -0.07 18.29 -12.13
N THR A 347 0.38 18.23 -10.89
CA THR A 347 1.75 17.87 -10.56
C THR A 347 1.90 16.37 -10.28
N ASP A 348 3.13 15.86 -10.35
CA ASP A 348 3.51 14.66 -9.62
C ASP A 348 3.70 14.94 -8.12
N VAL A 349 4.14 13.93 -7.38
CA VAL A 349 4.34 13.99 -5.92
C VAL A 349 5.46 14.93 -5.49
N ASP A 350 6.40 15.24 -6.39
CA ASP A 350 7.49 16.20 -6.15
C ASP A 350 7.06 17.64 -6.52
N GLY A 351 5.78 17.84 -6.86
CA GLY A 351 5.22 19.15 -7.23
C GLY A 351 5.51 19.54 -8.68
N LYS A 352 6.00 18.63 -9.53
CA LYS A 352 6.33 18.93 -10.93
C LYS A 352 5.14 18.72 -11.86
N ALA A 353 4.73 19.76 -12.59
CA ALA A 353 3.71 19.69 -13.64
C ALA A 353 4.26 19.04 -14.93
N PHE A 354 4.74 17.80 -14.83
CA PHE A 354 5.52 17.14 -15.88
C PHE A 354 4.77 16.99 -17.21
N ARG A 355 3.43 16.91 -17.19
CA ARG A 355 2.60 16.79 -18.40
C ARG A 355 2.56 18.09 -19.19
N ASP A 356 2.46 19.22 -18.49
CA ASP A 356 2.59 20.56 -19.06
C ASP A 356 3.98 20.73 -19.69
N GLU A 357 5.03 20.25 -19.00
CA GLU A 357 6.40 20.29 -19.53
C GLU A 357 6.57 19.42 -20.79
N ILE A 358 6.07 18.18 -20.78
CA ILE A 358 6.09 17.29 -21.94
C ILE A 358 5.42 17.95 -23.15
N VAL A 359 4.18 18.43 -22.98
CA VAL A 359 3.42 19.02 -24.10
C VAL A 359 4.09 20.32 -24.56
N GLY A 360 4.51 21.18 -23.64
CA GLY A 360 5.19 22.44 -23.96
C GLY A 360 6.51 22.22 -24.71
N LYS A 361 7.35 21.29 -24.25
CA LYS A 361 8.62 20.93 -24.90
C LYS A 361 8.38 20.25 -26.25
N ALA A 362 7.37 19.40 -26.38
CA ALA A 362 7.02 18.79 -27.67
C ALA A 362 6.60 19.83 -28.72
N LEU A 363 5.78 20.81 -28.34
CA LEU A 363 5.34 21.88 -29.24
C LEU A 363 6.47 22.85 -29.62
N LYS A 364 7.42 23.08 -28.70
CA LYS A 364 8.55 23.98 -28.93
C LYS A 364 9.70 23.33 -29.69
N ASN A 365 10.06 22.09 -29.33
CA ASN A 365 11.29 21.43 -29.77
C ASN A 365 11.03 20.22 -30.68
N GLY A 366 9.78 19.82 -30.90
CA GLY A 366 9.40 18.65 -31.68
C GLY A 366 9.50 17.34 -30.89
N SER A 367 10.60 17.08 -30.19
CA SER A 367 10.75 15.91 -29.32
C SER A 367 11.74 16.15 -28.17
N GLY A 368 11.79 15.21 -27.23
CA GLY A 368 12.70 15.29 -26.08
C GLY A 368 12.37 14.26 -25.00
N TRP A 369 13.07 14.38 -23.87
CA TRP A 369 12.91 13.53 -22.70
C TRP A 369 12.41 14.34 -21.50
N GLU A 370 11.57 13.72 -20.67
CA GLU A 370 11.12 14.27 -19.39
C GLU A 370 11.26 13.27 -18.26
N ASP A 371 11.86 13.72 -17.16
CA ASP A 371 11.96 12.97 -15.91
C ASP A 371 10.89 13.41 -14.90
N TYR A 372 10.26 12.46 -14.24
CA TYR A 372 9.22 12.71 -13.25
C TYR A 372 9.02 11.49 -12.34
N VAL A 373 8.19 11.63 -11.31
CA VAL A 373 7.83 10.52 -10.42
C VAL A 373 6.51 9.90 -10.85
N TYR A 374 6.46 8.57 -10.93
CA TYR A 374 5.24 7.87 -11.31
C TYR A 374 5.12 6.48 -10.69
N THR A 375 3.89 5.96 -10.71
CA THR A 375 3.58 4.59 -10.30
C THR A 375 3.88 3.59 -11.41
N ASN A 376 4.27 2.38 -11.04
CA ASN A 376 4.48 1.25 -11.95
C ASN A 376 3.20 0.40 -12.04
N PRO A 377 2.61 0.17 -13.24
CA PRO A 377 1.39 -0.63 -13.35
C PRO A 377 1.47 -2.05 -12.75
N GLY A 378 2.67 -2.63 -12.65
CA GLY A 378 2.89 -3.97 -12.11
C GLY A 378 3.43 -4.01 -10.68
N GLU A 379 3.81 -2.87 -10.10
CA GLU A 379 4.46 -2.83 -8.78
C GLU A 379 3.90 -1.70 -7.91
N SER A 380 3.82 -1.95 -6.61
CA SER A 380 3.39 -0.92 -5.66
C SER A 380 4.53 0.03 -5.30
N GLY A 381 4.24 1.33 -5.30
CA GLY A 381 5.14 2.41 -4.86
C GLY A 381 5.48 3.41 -5.95
N LEU A 382 6.35 4.35 -5.59
CA LEU A 382 6.80 5.45 -6.44
C LEU A 382 8.16 5.17 -7.06
N TYR A 383 8.29 5.57 -8.32
CA TYR A 383 9.50 5.31 -9.10
C TYR A 383 9.89 6.53 -9.92
N PHE A 384 11.19 6.76 -10.02
CA PHE A 384 11.72 7.73 -10.98
C PHE A 384 11.49 7.18 -12.39
N LYS A 385 10.75 7.92 -13.21
CA LYS A 385 10.42 7.56 -14.59
C LYS A 385 11.01 8.59 -15.54
N THR A 386 11.40 8.13 -16.72
CA THR A 386 11.78 8.99 -17.84
C THR A 386 10.92 8.64 -19.05
N THR A 387 10.45 9.65 -19.78
CA THR A 387 9.58 9.49 -20.95
C THR A 387 10.15 10.26 -22.14
N TYR A 388 10.23 9.58 -23.28
CA TYR A 388 10.45 10.24 -24.56
C TYR A 388 9.11 10.69 -25.13
N PHE A 389 9.07 11.91 -25.63
CA PHE A 389 7.90 12.49 -26.25
C PHE A 389 8.23 13.03 -27.64
N LYS A 390 7.23 13.03 -28.53
CA LYS A 390 7.33 13.59 -29.88
C LYS A 390 6.00 14.16 -30.34
N ALA A 391 6.02 15.39 -30.87
CA ALA A 391 4.90 15.97 -31.59
C ALA A 391 4.72 15.27 -32.94
N ALA A 392 3.50 14.85 -33.26
CA ALA A 392 3.14 14.19 -34.50
C ALA A 392 1.82 14.75 -35.05
N LYS A 393 1.70 14.88 -36.37
CA LYS A 393 0.43 15.17 -37.02
C LYS A 393 -0.30 13.88 -37.35
N GLY A 394 -1.56 13.76 -36.91
CA GLY A 394 -2.43 12.67 -37.31
C GLY A 394 -2.99 12.85 -38.72
N SER A 395 -3.52 11.78 -39.30
CA SER A 395 -4.24 11.82 -40.59
C SER A 395 -5.48 12.72 -40.57
N ASP A 396 -5.98 13.05 -39.38
CA ASP A 396 -7.07 14.00 -39.13
C ASP A 396 -6.60 15.47 -39.06
N GLY A 397 -5.31 15.74 -39.31
CA GLY A 397 -4.71 17.06 -39.27
C GLY A 397 -4.43 17.61 -37.87
N ARG A 398 -4.82 16.89 -36.80
CA ARG A 398 -4.58 17.29 -35.41
C ARG A 398 -3.13 17.01 -35.00
N THR A 399 -2.65 17.78 -34.04
CA THR A 399 -1.32 17.55 -33.44
C THR A 399 -1.49 16.76 -32.15
N TYR A 400 -0.76 15.66 -32.06
CA TYR A 400 -0.68 14.77 -30.90
C TYR A 400 0.73 14.79 -30.33
N VAL A 401 0.86 14.68 -29.01
CA VAL A 401 2.13 14.45 -28.33
C VAL A 401 2.21 12.98 -27.94
N VAL A 402 2.99 12.23 -28.72
CA VAL A 402 3.19 10.78 -28.58
C VAL A 402 4.24 10.53 -27.53
N CYS A 403 3.91 9.71 -26.53
CA CYS A 403 4.79 9.43 -25.41
C CYS A 403 4.95 7.93 -25.16
N ALA A 404 6.16 7.52 -24.78
CA ALA A 404 6.46 6.24 -24.14
C ALA A 404 7.65 6.42 -23.21
N GLY A 405 7.81 5.57 -22.20
CA GLY A 405 8.87 5.74 -21.21
C GLY A 405 9.28 4.47 -20.51
N LYS A 406 10.27 4.61 -19.64
CA LYS A 406 10.88 3.55 -18.83
C LYS A 406 11.18 4.05 -17.42
N PHE A 407 11.38 3.13 -16.47
CA PHE A 407 11.86 3.49 -15.14
C PHE A 407 13.38 3.70 -15.11
N LYS A 408 13.84 4.60 -14.24
CA LYS A 408 15.26 4.99 -14.16
C LYS A 408 16.05 4.06 -13.27
N GLU A 409 17.25 3.73 -13.73
CA GLU A 409 18.29 3.13 -12.89
C GLU A 409 18.96 4.19 -12.02
N LYS A 410 19.50 3.77 -10.87
CA LYS A 410 20.25 4.68 -10.00
C LYS A 410 21.47 5.18 -10.79
N PRO A 411 21.73 6.49 -10.83
CA PRO A 411 22.95 7.02 -11.44
C PRO A 411 24.17 6.33 -10.80
N GLY A 412 25.18 6.02 -11.61
CA GLY A 412 26.46 5.54 -11.11
C GLY A 412 27.08 6.54 -10.11
N PRO A 413 27.96 6.07 -9.20
CA PRO A 413 28.65 6.92 -8.25
C PRO A 413 29.50 8.01 -8.91
#